data_AF-A0A7H9AUF8-F1
#
_entry.id   AF-A0A7H9AUF8-F1
#
_cell.length_a   1.000
_cell.length_b   1.000
_cell.length_c   1.000
_cell.angle_alpha   90.00
_cell.angle_beta   90.00
_cell.angle_gamma   90.00
#
_symmetry.space_group_name_H-M   'P 1'
#
loop_
_entity.id
_entity.type
_entity.pdbx_description
1 polymer ?
#
loop_
_entity_poly.entity_id
_entity_poly.type
_entity_poly.pdbx_seq_one_letter_code
_entity_poly.pdbx_strand_id
1 'polypeptide(L)'
;MHSHKNDSEVHIFENVACATSPNALLLFLSTVLVFAVIVGLGKMLQIRMIPEIVAFITAPIYFTVLKKKFVMKISDFTLSPDTLEWNDNRIDFKSLEYYKISYNTGQNGGATLKFKLKNGKTVVLLATNLFCHPHRFLELCLSIDMVLSKNNDYNSIKKKSLSETAYFFPLIQALTILAASLMIYRVFRNEFVGMEVLLIFIVCVAVFAILLQGKKRF
;
A
#
# COMPACT_ATOMS: atom_id res chain seq x y z
N MET A 1 46.92 -10.49 -15.84
CA MET A 1 46.00 -9.37 -16.09
C MET A 1 44.67 -9.97 -16.57
N HIS A 2 43.90 -10.54 -15.63
CA HIS A 2 42.62 -11.18 -15.96
C HIS A 2 41.53 -10.11 -15.96
N SER A 3 41.02 -9.83 -17.15
CA SER A 3 39.82 -9.03 -17.37
C SER A 3 38.63 -9.75 -16.72
N HIS A 4 38.18 -9.24 -15.57
CA HIS A 4 36.86 -9.57 -15.04
C HIS A 4 35.83 -8.88 -15.93
N LYS A 5 35.40 -9.57 -16.97
CA LYS A 5 34.18 -9.23 -17.69
C LYS A 5 33.03 -9.64 -16.77
N ASN A 6 32.58 -8.73 -15.91
CA ASN A 6 31.32 -8.90 -15.20
C ASN A 6 30.23 -8.73 -16.25
N ASP A 7 29.80 -9.85 -16.83
CA ASP A 7 28.55 -9.94 -17.59
C ASP A 7 27.45 -9.43 -16.67
N SER A 8 27.06 -8.19 -16.92
CA SER A 8 26.13 -7.44 -16.10
C SER A 8 24.75 -7.84 -16.61
N GLU A 9 24.26 -8.97 -16.12
CA GLU A 9 23.00 -9.55 -16.59
C GLU A 9 21.86 -8.55 -16.44
N VAL A 10 21.28 -8.19 -17.60
CA VAL A 10 20.05 -7.42 -17.67
C VAL A 10 18.90 -8.41 -17.44
N HIS A 11 18.14 -8.21 -16.38
CA HIS A 11 16.98 -9.03 -16.08
C HIS A 11 15.70 -8.34 -16.55
N ILE A 12 14.89 -9.08 -17.32
CA ILE A 12 13.59 -8.60 -17.82
C ILE A 12 12.48 -9.27 -17.03
N PHE A 13 11.59 -8.46 -16.45
CA PHE A 13 10.40 -8.90 -15.73
C PHE A 13 9.17 -8.52 -16.57
N GLU A 14 8.57 -9.51 -17.21
CA GLU A 14 7.42 -9.28 -18.07
C GLU A 14 6.10 -9.25 -17.29
N ASN A 15 5.15 -8.46 -17.80
CA ASN A 15 3.77 -8.41 -17.33
C ASN A 15 3.63 -8.11 -15.82
N VAL A 16 4.48 -7.21 -15.29
CA VAL A 16 4.44 -6.82 -13.88
C VAL A 16 3.26 -5.89 -13.65
N ALA A 17 2.27 -6.37 -12.89
CA ALA A 17 1.11 -5.57 -12.50
C ALA A 17 1.44 -4.73 -11.26
N CYS A 18 1.41 -3.41 -11.39
CA CYS A 18 1.64 -2.48 -10.29
C CYS A 18 0.74 -1.24 -10.40
N ALA A 19 0.62 -0.52 -9.29
CA ALA A 19 -0.12 0.72 -9.19
C ALA A 19 0.79 1.86 -8.72
N THR A 20 0.51 3.07 -9.18
CA THR A 20 1.12 4.27 -8.61
C THR A 20 0.33 4.72 -7.39
N SER A 21 1.04 5.11 -6.32
CA SER A 21 0.41 5.54 -5.05
C SER A 21 -0.65 6.64 -5.21
N PRO A 22 -0.46 7.69 -6.04
CA PRO A 22 -1.47 8.73 -6.24
C PRO A 22 -2.79 8.21 -6.83
N ASN A 23 -2.72 7.29 -7.80
CA ASN A 23 -3.91 6.74 -8.45
C ASN A 23 -4.69 5.81 -7.50
N ALA A 24 -3.99 5.04 -6.67
CA ALA A 24 -4.61 4.21 -5.65
C ALA A 24 -5.32 5.06 -4.58
N LEU A 25 -4.70 6.17 -4.16
CA LEU A 25 -5.31 7.11 -3.20
C LEU A 25 -6.53 7.81 -3.79
N LEU A 26 -6.47 8.26 -5.05
CA LEU A 26 -7.60 8.86 -5.75
C LEU A 26 -8.78 7.88 -5.87
N LEU A 27 -8.51 6.62 -6.19
CA LEU A 27 -9.55 5.58 -6.24
C LEU A 27 -10.20 5.37 -4.87
N PHE A 28 -9.41 5.34 -3.80
CA PHE A 28 -9.93 5.19 -2.46
C PHE A 28 -10.83 6.38 -2.07
N LEU A 29 -10.34 7.62 -2.27
CA LEU A 29 -11.10 8.83 -1.95
C LEU A 29 -12.39 8.94 -2.77
N SER A 30 -12.34 8.63 -4.07
CA SER A 30 -13.53 8.63 -4.92
C SER A 30 -14.55 7.57 -4.49
N THR A 31 -14.10 6.39 -4.05
CA THR A 31 -14.98 5.35 -3.52
C THR A 31 -15.65 5.78 -2.20
N VAL A 32 -14.88 6.41 -1.30
CA VAL A 32 -15.42 7.00 -0.06
C VAL A 32 -16.43 8.10 -0.37
N LEU A 33 -16.16 8.95 -1.36
CA LEU A 33 -17.08 9.99 -1.79
C LEU A 33 -18.40 9.42 -2.32
N VAL A 34 -18.34 8.39 -3.17
CA VAL A 34 -19.54 7.69 -3.67
C VAL A 34 -20.37 7.14 -2.50
N PHE A 35 -19.72 6.49 -1.54
CA PHE A 35 -20.39 6.00 -0.34
C PHE A 35 -21.06 7.14 0.44
N ALA A 36 -20.33 8.23 0.70
CA ALA A 36 -20.82 9.38 1.44
C ALA A 36 -21.99 10.08 0.75
N VAL A 37 -21.96 10.21 -0.58
CA VAL A 37 -23.03 10.81 -1.38
C VAL A 37 -24.32 9.99 -1.29
N ILE A 38 -24.23 8.66 -1.43
CA ILE A 38 -25.41 7.77 -1.36
C ILE A 38 -26.05 7.85 0.04
N VAL A 39 -25.23 7.74 1.09
CA VAL A 39 -25.73 7.84 2.48
C VAL A 39 -26.28 9.24 2.77
N GLY A 40 -25.61 10.28 2.29
CA GLY A 40 -26.02 11.67 2.47
C GLY A 40 -27.37 11.99 1.81
N LEU A 41 -27.53 11.62 0.54
CA LEU A 41 -28.80 11.75 -0.18
C LEU A 41 -29.92 10.96 0.50
N GLY A 42 -29.60 9.75 0.95
CA GLY A 42 -30.50 8.93 1.74
C GLY A 42 -31.07 9.63 2.97
N LYS A 43 -30.20 10.25 3.76
CA LYS A 43 -30.58 11.04 4.94
C LYS A 43 -31.42 12.26 4.58
N MET A 44 -31.09 12.96 3.49
CA MET A 44 -31.88 14.12 3.02
C MET A 44 -33.31 13.73 2.64
N LEU A 45 -33.48 12.55 2.05
CA LEU A 45 -34.80 12.01 1.65
C LEU A 45 -35.55 11.35 2.82
N GLN A 46 -35.03 11.40 4.05
CA GLN A 46 -35.57 10.73 5.24
C GLN A 46 -35.76 9.22 5.05
N ILE A 47 -35.06 8.63 4.09
CA ILE A 47 -35.05 7.18 3.88
C ILE A 47 -34.14 6.60 4.96
N ARG A 48 -34.64 5.57 5.67
CA ARG A 48 -33.90 4.86 6.74
C ARG A 48 -32.81 3.95 6.13
N MET A 49 -32.57 2.74 6.64
CA MET A 49 -31.39 1.90 6.36
C MET A 49 -31.08 1.52 4.88
N ILE A 50 -31.94 1.85 3.93
CA ILE A 50 -31.82 1.44 2.51
C ILE A 50 -30.55 2.04 1.84
N PRO A 51 -30.23 3.34 1.99
CA PRO A 51 -29.07 3.97 1.37
C PRO A 51 -27.75 3.43 1.92
N GLU A 52 -27.66 3.04 3.20
CA GLU A 52 -26.47 2.36 3.71
C GLU A 52 -26.27 1.02 3.01
N ILE A 53 -27.31 0.19 2.88
CA ILE A 53 -27.24 -1.10 2.18
C ILE A 53 -26.82 -0.90 0.72
N VAL A 54 -27.45 0.07 0.03
CA VAL A 54 -27.11 0.40 -1.37
C VAL A 54 -25.65 0.84 -1.46
N ALA A 55 -25.19 1.74 -0.59
CA ALA A 55 -23.81 2.21 -0.57
C ALA A 55 -22.80 1.09 -0.33
N PHE A 56 -23.12 0.15 0.58
CA PHE A 56 -22.31 -1.04 0.86
C PHE A 56 -22.18 -1.98 -0.34
N ILE A 57 -23.16 -2.00 -1.26
CA ILE A 57 -23.10 -2.80 -2.49
C ILE A 57 -22.41 -2.03 -3.61
N THR A 58 -22.77 -0.75 -3.81
CA THR A 58 -22.30 0.04 -4.95
C THR A 58 -20.83 0.45 -4.81
N ALA A 59 -20.35 0.76 -3.60
CA ALA A 59 -18.97 1.21 -3.41
C ALA A 59 -17.93 0.12 -3.75
N PRO A 60 -18.09 -1.16 -3.34
CA PRO A 60 -17.21 -2.24 -3.78
C PRO A 60 -17.24 -2.50 -5.30
N ILE A 61 -18.43 -2.42 -5.92
CA ILE A 61 -18.57 -2.56 -7.38
C ILE A 61 -17.82 -1.43 -8.09
N TYR A 62 -18.07 -0.18 -7.67
CA TYR A 62 -17.39 1.01 -8.19
C TYR A 62 -15.86 0.89 -8.08
N PHE A 63 -15.37 0.52 -6.89
CA PHE A 63 -13.95 0.29 -6.64
C PHE A 63 -13.37 -0.78 -7.57
N THR A 64 -14.07 -1.90 -7.73
CA THR A 64 -13.60 -3.04 -8.55
C THR A 64 -13.57 -2.71 -10.04
N VAL A 65 -14.53 -1.93 -10.54
CA VAL A 65 -14.55 -1.50 -11.95
C VAL A 65 -13.41 -0.51 -12.23
N LEU A 66 -13.23 0.48 -11.37
CA LEU A 66 -12.23 1.53 -11.59
C LEU A 66 -10.80 1.09 -11.30
N LYS A 67 -10.57 0.17 -10.35
CA LYS A 67 -9.21 -0.35 -10.09
C LYS A 67 -8.59 -0.95 -11.35
N LYS A 68 -9.39 -1.71 -12.12
CA LYS A 68 -8.95 -2.37 -13.34
C LYS A 68 -8.64 -1.36 -14.45
N LYS A 69 -9.37 -0.24 -14.49
CA LYS A 69 -9.28 0.75 -15.57
C LYS A 69 -8.22 1.83 -15.34
N PHE A 70 -8.02 2.27 -14.09
CA PHE A 70 -7.23 3.49 -13.81
C PHE A 70 -6.01 3.28 -12.91
N VAL A 71 -5.96 2.17 -12.18
CA VAL A 71 -4.95 1.97 -11.12
C VAL A 71 -3.97 0.86 -11.48
N MET A 72 -4.46 -0.24 -12.04
CA MET A 72 -3.59 -1.35 -12.46
C MET A 72 -2.91 -1.02 -13.78
N LYS A 73 -1.58 -0.88 -13.75
CA LYS A 73 -0.74 -0.82 -14.94
C LYS A 73 0.06 -2.12 -15.03
N ILE A 74 -0.07 -2.81 -16.15
CA ILE A 74 0.79 -3.93 -16.51
C ILE A 74 1.92 -3.34 -17.36
N SER A 75 3.15 -3.62 -16.98
CA SER A 75 4.32 -3.09 -17.67
C SER A 75 5.46 -4.08 -17.55
N ASP A 76 6.32 -4.09 -18.57
CA ASP A 76 7.57 -4.83 -18.52
C ASP A 76 8.62 -3.95 -17.82
N PHE A 77 9.39 -4.56 -16.94
CA PHE A 77 10.47 -3.91 -16.22
C PHE A 77 11.80 -4.49 -16.70
N THR A 78 12.73 -3.61 -17.02
CA THR A 78 14.11 -3.97 -17.34
C THR A 78 15.00 -3.51 -16.19
N LEU A 79 15.59 -4.46 -15.49
CA LEU A 79 16.52 -4.22 -14.39
C LEU A 79 17.94 -4.46 -14.89
N SER A 80 18.72 -3.39 -14.92
CA SER A 80 20.17 -3.43 -15.13
C SER A 80 20.88 -3.14 -13.80
N PRO A 81 22.20 -3.39 -13.69
CA PRO A 81 22.93 -3.12 -12.44
C PRO A 81 22.88 -1.67 -11.97
N ASP A 82 22.79 -0.72 -12.91
CA ASP A 82 22.75 0.72 -12.64
C ASP A 82 21.37 1.35 -12.78
N THR A 83 20.42 0.69 -13.45
CA THR A 83 19.15 1.31 -13.84
C THR A 83 17.96 0.39 -13.71
N LEU A 84 16.80 1.01 -13.46
CA LEU A 84 15.49 0.37 -13.57
C LEU A 84 14.65 1.13 -14.60
N GLU A 85 14.13 0.42 -15.59
CA GLU A 85 13.36 0.97 -16.71
C GLU A 85 12.00 0.28 -16.81
N TRP A 86 10.94 1.07 -17.05
CA TRP A 86 9.59 0.56 -17.31
C TRP A 86 8.74 1.62 -18.02
N ASN A 87 8.04 1.22 -19.08
CA ASN A 87 7.37 2.17 -20.00
C ASN A 87 8.33 3.32 -20.38
N ASP A 88 7.88 4.57 -20.28
CA ASP A 88 8.70 5.77 -20.51
C ASP A 88 9.46 6.27 -19.26
N ASN A 89 9.57 5.44 -18.22
CA ASN A 89 10.27 5.81 -16.98
C ASN A 89 11.61 5.09 -16.87
N ARG A 90 12.60 5.83 -16.38
CA ARG A 90 13.94 5.34 -16.07
C ARG A 90 14.41 5.91 -14.73
N ILE A 91 14.94 5.06 -13.87
CA ILE A 91 15.61 5.43 -12.63
C ILE A 91 17.07 5.00 -12.73
N ASP A 92 17.98 5.95 -12.58
CA ASP A 92 19.40 5.69 -12.36
C ASP A 92 19.66 5.53 -10.86
N PHE A 93 20.23 4.42 -10.42
CA PHE A 93 20.49 4.15 -9.01
C PHE A 93 21.49 5.13 -8.38
N LYS A 94 22.40 5.73 -9.17
CA LYS A 94 23.30 6.80 -8.68
C LYS A 94 22.55 8.08 -8.29
N SER A 95 21.36 8.29 -8.86
CA SER A 95 20.50 9.43 -8.56
C SER A 95 19.61 9.22 -7.33
N LEU A 96 19.63 8.03 -6.72
CA LEU A 96 18.89 7.74 -5.49
C LEU A 96 19.50 8.44 -4.27
N GLU A 97 18.64 9.10 -3.49
CA GLU A 97 18.94 9.55 -2.12
C GLU A 97 18.68 8.40 -1.14
N TYR A 98 17.54 7.73 -1.29
CA TYR A 98 17.22 6.51 -0.55
C TYR A 98 16.20 5.66 -1.30
N TYR A 99 16.16 4.38 -0.96
CA TYR A 99 15.08 3.49 -1.36
C TYR A 99 14.48 2.81 -0.13
N LYS A 100 13.25 2.33 -0.30
CA LYS A 100 12.50 1.63 0.74
C LYS A 100 11.60 0.61 0.08
N ILE A 101 11.71 -0.63 0.55
CA ILE A 101 10.84 -1.73 0.15
C ILE A 101 10.10 -2.18 1.41
N SER A 102 8.78 -2.15 1.36
CA SER A 102 7.91 -2.62 2.43
C SER A 102 7.19 -3.86 1.93
N TYR A 103 7.47 -5.01 2.55
CA TYR A 103 6.74 -6.25 2.28
C TYR A 103 5.53 -6.34 3.20
N ASN A 104 4.35 -6.52 2.63
CA ASN A 104 3.14 -6.82 3.39
C ASN A 104 2.97 -8.33 3.44
N THR A 105 3.17 -8.91 4.62
CA THR A 105 2.95 -10.34 4.87
C THR A 105 1.50 -10.57 5.34
N GLY A 106 0.74 -11.41 4.62
CA GLY A 106 -0.66 -11.72 4.93
C GLY A 106 -1.47 -12.23 3.72
N GLN A 107 -2.78 -12.48 3.89
CA GLN A 107 -3.67 -12.87 2.77
C GLN A 107 -3.80 -11.78 1.70
N ASN A 108 -3.53 -10.51 2.06
CA ASN A 108 -3.41 -9.38 1.15
C ASN A 108 -1.94 -9.09 0.80
N GLY A 109 -1.15 -10.14 0.62
CA GLY A 109 0.29 -10.07 0.37
C GLY A 109 0.65 -9.12 -0.76
N GLY A 110 1.84 -8.53 -0.67
CA GLY A 110 2.30 -7.56 -1.66
C GLY A 110 3.56 -6.83 -1.23
N ALA A 111 4.00 -5.90 -2.07
CA ALA A 111 5.12 -5.02 -1.76
C ALA A 111 4.82 -3.58 -2.17
N THR A 112 5.46 -2.65 -1.46
CA THR A 112 5.55 -1.25 -1.85
C THR A 112 7.02 -0.90 -2.03
N LEU A 113 7.36 -0.40 -3.21
CA LEU A 113 8.67 0.10 -3.57
C LEU A 113 8.62 1.62 -3.63
N LYS A 114 9.50 2.29 -2.87
CA LYS A 114 9.65 3.73 -2.85
C LYS A 114 11.08 4.12 -3.15
N PHE A 115 11.26 4.95 -4.17
CA PHE A 115 12.51 5.62 -4.49
C PHE A 115 12.37 7.11 -4.21
N LYS A 116 13.33 7.68 -3.47
CA LYS A 116 13.51 9.13 -3.40
C LYS A 116 14.81 9.48 -4.11
N LEU A 117 14.71 10.36 -5.09
CA LEU A 117 15.82 10.84 -5.90
C LEU A 117 16.42 12.10 -5.27
N LYS A 118 17.71 12.35 -5.51
CA LYS A 118 18.45 13.51 -5.00
C LYS A 118 17.86 14.86 -5.46
N ASN A 119 17.16 14.87 -6.59
CA ASN A 119 16.44 16.03 -7.10
C ASN A 119 15.08 16.28 -6.40
N GLY A 120 14.75 15.51 -5.35
CA GLY A 120 13.51 15.63 -4.58
C GLY A 120 12.33 14.83 -5.15
N LYS A 121 12.41 14.33 -6.39
CA LYS A 121 11.35 13.51 -6.98
C LYS A 121 11.22 12.18 -6.24
N THR A 122 9.98 11.77 -5.98
CA THR A 122 9.66 10.49 -5.33
C THR A 122 8.86 9.62 -6.28
N VAL A 123 9.28 8.38 -6.45
CA VAL A 123 8.54 7.35 -7.21
C VAL A 123 8.06 6.29 -6.23
N VAL A 124 6.78 5.99 -6.28
CA VAL A 124 6.16 4.96 -5.43
C VAL A 124 5.36 4.00 -6.31
N LEU A 125 5.79 2.74 -6.31
CA LEU A 125 5.13 1.63 -6.96
C LEU A 125 4.62 0.68 -5.89
N LEU A 126 3.41 0.17 -6.05
CA LEU A 126 2.83 -0.80 -5.11
C LEU A 126 2.11 -1.90 -5.87
N ALA A 127 2.22 -3.12 -5.36
CA ALA A 127 1.38 -4.23 -5.79
C ALA A 127 0.92 -5.00 -4.55
N THR A 128 -0.40 -5.13 -4.39
CA THR A 128 -1.03 -5.91 -3.33
C THR A 128 -2.21 -6.64 -3.92
N ASN A 129 -2.62 -7.77 -3.32
CA ASN A 129 -3.79 -8.54 -3.77
C ASN A 129 -5.10 -7.71 -3.84
N LEU A 130 -5.15 -6.54 -3.19
CA LEU A 130 -6.28 -5.62 -3.28
C LEU A 130 -6.37 -4.96 -4.68
N PHE A 131 -5.22 -4.66 -5.27
CA PHE A 131 -5.09 -3.92 -6.53
C PHE A 131 -4.70 -4.81 -7.72
N CYS A 132 -3.78 -5.75 -7.53
CA CYS A 132 -3.22 -6.59 -8.60
C CYS A 132 -2.58 -7.88 -8.05
N HIS A 133 -2.25 -8.83 -8.93
CA HIS A 133 -1.53 -10.04 -8.53
C HIS A 133 -0.04 -9.71 -8.31
N PRO A 134 0.48 -9.80 -7.07
CA PRO A 134 1.74 -9.17 -6.70
C PRO A 134 2.98 -10.04 -7.00
N HIS A 135 2.82 -11.28 -7.44
CA HIS A 135 3.91 -12.26 -7.51
C HIS A 135 5.12 -11.75 -8.30
N ARG A 136 4.93 -11.27 -9.53
CA ARG A 136 6.01 -10.73 -10.37
C ARG A 136 6.60 -9.44 -9.81
N PHE A 137 5.79 -8.62 -9.17
CA PHE A 137 6.25 -7.39 -8.53
C PHE A 137 7.09 -7.67 -7.27
N LEU A 138 6.79 -8.74 -6.54
CA LEU A 138 7.60 -9.21 -5.41
C LEU A 138 8.96 -9.70 -5.88
N GLU A 139 9.01 -10.49 -6.95
CA GLU A 139 10.28 -10.93 -7.58
C GLU A 139 11.14 -9.72 -7.98
N LEU A 140 10.54 -8.75 -8.68
CA LEU A 140 11.21 -7.50 -9.05
C LEU A 140 11.77 -6.76 -7.82
N CYS A 141 10.96 -6.61 -6.75
CA CYS A 141 11.40 -5.96 -5.51
C CYS A 141 12.61 -6.68 -4.88
N LEU A 142 12.60 -8.01 -4.84
CA LEU A 142 13.69 -8.81 -4.31
C LEU A 142 14.97 -8.63 -5.14
N SER A 143 14.87 -8.65 -6.46
CA SER A 143 16.02 -8.43 -7.35
C SER A 143 16.58 -7.01 -7.23
N ILE A 144 15.74 -6.00 -7.11
CA ILE A 144 16.17 -4.61 -6.83
C ILE A 144 16.92 -4.52 -5.50
N ASP A 145 16.39 -5.17 -4.45
CA ASP A 145 17.04 -5.18 -3.12
C ASP A 145 18.41 -5.85 -3.19
N MET A 146 18.56 -6.95 -3.95
CA MET A 146 19.84 -7.61 -4.17
C MET A 146 20.84 -6.73 -4.92
N VAL A 147 20.43 -6.09 -6.02
CA VAL A 147 21.30 -5.19 -6.81
C VAL A 147 21.77 -4.00 -5.97
N LEU A 148 20.86 -3.33 -5.27
CA LEU A 148 21.17 -2.16 -4.46
C LEU A 148 21.94 -2.46 -3.17
N SER A 149 21.84 -3.68 -2.63
CA SER A 149 22.62 -4.09 -1.46
C SER A 149 24.03 -4.58 -1.80
N LYS A 150 24.25 -5.10 -3.02
CA LYS A 150 25.56 -5.57 -3.47
C LYS A 150 26.47 -4.42 -3.90
N ASN A 151 25.90 -3.35 -4.46
CA ASN A 151 26.64 -2.19 -4.94
C ASN A 151 26.70 -1.08 -3.87
N ASN A 152 27.71 -1.14 -3.00
CA ASN A 152 27.95 -0.16 -1.94
C ASN A 152 28.32 1.26 -2.45
N ASP A 153 28.58 1.43 -3.74
CA ASP A 153 28.91 2.74 -4.34
C ASP A 153 27.70 3.66 -4.49
N TYR A 154 26.49 3.12 -4.43
CA TYR A 154 25.30 3.95 -4.36
C TYR A 154 25.13 4.41 -2.91
N ASN A 155 25.40 5.70 -2.64
CA ASN A 155 25.12 6.37 -1.36
C ASN A 155 23.62 6.35 -0.93
N SER A 156 22.80 5.46 -1.49
CA SER A 156 21.40 5.29 -1.17
C SER A 156 21.24 4.48 0.11
N ILE A 157 20.67 5.11 1.13
CA ILE A 157 20.40 4.46 2.42
C ILE A 157 19.10 3.64 2.30
N LYS A 158 19.10 2.34 2.62
CA LYS A 158 17.85 1.57 2.76
C LYS A 158 17.08 2.04 3.99
N LYS A 159 15.84 2.54 3.82
CA LYS A 159 14.96 2.92 4.94
C LYS A 159 13.94 1.83 5.24
N LYS A 160 13.77 1.48 6.53
CA LYS A 160 12.78 0.51 7.00
C LYS A 160 11.33 1.00 6.90
N SER A 161 10.39 0.07 6.78
CA SER A 161 8.94 0.30 6.85
C SER A 161 8.49 0.87 8.19
N LEU A 162 7.39 1.66 8.21
CA LEU A 162 6.77 2.04 9.48
C LEU A 162 6.23 0.79 10.20
N SER A 163 5.71 -0.18 9.45
CA SER A 163 5.31 -1.50 9.96
C SER A 163 6.47 -2.36 10.46
N GLU A 164 7.71 -2.04 10.09
CA GLU A 164 8.94 -2.73 10.54
C GLU A 164 9.60 -2.01 11.73
N THR A 165 9.07 -0.86 12.14
CA THR A 165 9.55 -0.14 13.33
C THR A 165 8.99 -0.80 14.59
N ALA A 166 9.87 -1.14 15.54
CA ALA A 166 9.52 -1.86 16.78
C ALA A 166 8.37 -1.20 17.58
N TYR A 167 8.18 0.12 17.45
CA TYR A 167 7.19 0.89 18.20
C TYR A 167 5.82 1.02 17.53
N PHE A 168 5.67 0.63 16.24
CA PHE A 168 4.43 0.83 15.51
C PHE A 168 3.32 -0.12 15.96
N PHE A 169 3.66 -1.39 16.21
CA PHE A 169 2.73 -2.40 16.72
C PHE A 169 2.15 -2.04 18.10
N PRO A 170 2.97 -1.71 19.13
CA PRO A 170 2.44 -1.32 20.44
C PRO A 170 1.61 -0.03 20.40
N LEU A 171 1.91 0.91 19.50
CA LEU A 171 1.11 2.12 19.31
C LEU A 171 -0.30 1.81 18.78
N ILE A 172 -0.41 0.96 17.75
CA ILE A 172 -1.72 0.55 17.22
C ILE A 172 -2.51 -0.25 18.25
N GLN A 173 -1.84 -1.10 19.03
CA GLN A 173 -2.47 -1.83 20.13
C GLN A 173 -3.04 -0.87 21.19
N ALA A 174 -2.27 0.14 21.61
CA ALA A 174 -2.71 1.15 22.56
C ALA A 174 -3.91 1.95 22.06
N LEU A 175 -3.90 2.37 20.79
CA LEU A 175 -5.03 3.08 20.16
C LEU A 175 -6.28 2.21 20.07
N THR A 176 -6.12 0.91 19.77
CA THR A 176 -7.25 -0.03 19.71
C THR A 176 -7.87 -0.25 21.09
N ILE A 177 -7.05 -0.40 22.14
CA ILE A 177 -7.51 -0.51 23.53
C ILE A 177 -8.23 0.77 23.94
N LEU A 178 -7.66 1.95 23.65
CA LEU A 178 -8.29 3.24 23.96
C LEU A 178 -9.67 3.37 23.30
N ALA A 179 -9.78 3.06 22.01
CA ALA A 179 -11.04 3.10 21.27
C ALA A 179 -12.07 2.09 21.83
N ALA A 180 -11.63 0.89 22.21
CA ALA A 180 -12.47 -0.12 22.85
C ALA A 180 -13.01 0.37 24.20
N SER A 181 -12.13 0.90 25.05
CA SER A 181 -12.49 1.44 26.37
C SER A 181 -13.47 2.61 26.26
N LEU A 182 -13.30 3.48 25.25
CA LEU A 182 -14.19 4.62 25.02
C LEU A 182 -15.58 4.18 24.56
N MET A 183 -15.64 3.13 23.71
CA MET A 183 -16.90 2.50 23.32
C MET A 183 -17.60 1.85 24.51
N ILE A 184 -16.89 1.05 25.31
CA ILE A 184 -17.41 0.39 26.51
C ILE A 184 -17.95 1.44 27.50
N TYR A 185 -17.18 2.50 27.77
CA TYR A 185 -17.58 3.59 28.65
C TYR A 185 -18.89 4.27 28.20
N ARG A 186 -19.03 4.58 26.90
CA ARG A 186 -20.24 5.22 26.36
C ARG A 186 -21.46 4.31 26.43
N VAL A 187 -21.27 3.00 26.19
CA VAL A 187 -22.33 2.00 26.36
C VAL A 187 -22.80 1.95 27.82
N PHE A 188 -21.89 1.92 28.80
CA PHE A 188 -22.24 1.93 30.22
C PHE A 188 -22.95 3.21 30.68
N ARG A 189 -22.70 4.33 30.00
CA ARG A 189 -23.35 5.62 30.27
C ARG A 189 -24.68 5.81 29.53
N ASN A 190 -25.12 4.82 28.74
CA ASN A 190 -26.27 4.94 27.83
C ASN A 190 -26.14 6.14 26.86
N GLU A 191 -24.90 6.54 26.56
CA GLU A 191 -24.61 7.62 25.60
C GLU A 191 -24.59 7.03 24.18
N PHE A 192 -25.19 7.74 23.22
CA PHE A 192 -25.17 7.31 21.82
C PHE A 192 -23.73 7.22 21.32
N VAL A 193 -23.33 6.03 20.84
CA VAL A 193 -22.02 5.85 20.21
C VAL A 193 -22.06 6.54 18.86
N GLY A 194 -21.49 7.75 18.79
CA GLY A 194 -21.34 8.47 17.54
C GLY A 194 -20.62 7.62 16.48
N MET A 195 -21.11 7.67 15.24
CA MET A 195 -20.56 6.91 14.11
C MET A 195 -19.04 7.10 13.93
N GLU A 196 -18.51 8.27 14.32
CA GLU A 196 -17.08 8.59 14.30
C GLU A 196 -16.25 7.65 15.20
N VAL A 197 -16.74 7.35 16.41
CA VAL A 197 -16.05 6.48 17.37
C VAL A 197 -16.09 5.02 16.91
N LEU A 198 -17.23 4.60 16.34
CA LEU A 198 -17.40 3.28 15.75
C LEU A 198 -16.44 3.09 14.57
N LEU A 199 -16.30 4.10 13.70
CA LEU A 199 -15.47 4.05 12.51
C LEU A 199 -13.97 4.02 12.88
N ILE A 200 -13.55 4.82 13.87
CA ILE A 200 -12.19 4.76 14.43
C ILE A 200 -11.89 3.38 15.00
N PHE A 201 -12.81 2.80 15.78
CA PHE A 201 -12.64 1.47 16.35
C PHE A 201 -12.52 0.39 15.28
N ILE A 202 -13.39 0.41 14.26
CA ILE A 202 -13.34 -0.55 13.14
C ILE A 202 -12.00 -0.44 12.41
N VAL A 203 -11.52 0.77 12.14
CA VAL A 203 -10.21 1.00 11.51
C VAL A 203 -9.08 0.47 12.39
N CYS A 204 -9.08 0.78 13.69
CA CYS A 204 -8.07 0.28 14.64
C CYS A 204 -8.04 -1.25 14.69
N VAL A 205 -9.21 -1.91 14.80
CA VAL A 205 -9.32 -3.37 14.82
C VAL A 205 -8.87 -3.97 13.49
N ALA A 206 -9.25 -3.37 12.35
CA ALA A 206 -8.82 -3.84 11.03
C ALA A 206 -7.30 -3.76 10.86
N VAL A 207 -6.68 -2.64 11.25
CA VAL A 207 -5.22 -2.47 11.21
C VAL A 207 -4.53 -3.44 12.18
N PHE A 208 -5.05 -3.63 13.39
CA PHE A 208 -4.52 -4.56 14.38
C PHE A 208 -4.61 -6.02 13.89
N ALA A 209 -5.71 -6.42 13.26
CA ALA A 209 -5.88 -7.75 12.67
C ALA A 209 -4.90 -8.00 11.52
N ILE A 210 -4.67 -7.01 10.65
CA ILE A 210 -3.68 -7.08 9.57
C ILE A 210 -2.27 -7.26 10.15
N LEU A 211 -1.92 -6.52 11.20
CA LEU A 211 -0.62 -6.62 11.86
C LEU A 211 -0.40 -7.97 12.57
N LEU A 212 -1.42 -8.53 13.21
CA LEU A 212 -1.34 -9.85 13.84
C LEU A 212 -1.13 -11.00 12.84
N GLN A 213 -1.71 -10.90 11.63
CA GLN A 213 -1.51 -11.89 10.57
C GLN A 213 -0.08 -11.89 10.03
N GLY A 214 0.60 -10.74 10.03
CA GLY A 214 1.99 -10.62 9.59
C GLY A 214 3.02 -11.28 10.51
N LYS A 215 2.66 -11.55 11.78
CA LYS A 215 3.58 -12.12 12.80
C LYS A 215 3.56 -13.65 12.89
N LYS A 216 2.54 -14.33 12.36
CA LYS A 216 2.39 -15.81 12.42
C LYS A 216 3.29 -16.60 11.44
N ARG A 217 4.24 -15.97 10.75
CA ARG A 217 5.14 -16.62 9.78
C ARG A 217 6.62 -16.24 9.96
N PHE A 218 7.05 -16.05 11.21
CA PHE A 218 8.46 -16.08 11.60
C PHE A 218 8.67 -17.22 12.58
#